data_AF-A0A1G8ZI48-F1
#
_entry.id   AF-A0A1G8ZI48-F1
#
_cell.length_a   1.000
_cell.length_b   1.000
_cell.length_c   1.000
_cell.angle_alpha   90.00
_cell.angle_beta   90.00
_cell.angle_gamma   90.00
#
_symmetry.space_group_name_H-M   'P 1'
#
loop_
_entity.id
_entity.type
_entity.pdbx_description
1 polymer ?
#
loop_
_entity_poly.entity_id
_entity_poly.type
_entity_poly.pdbx_seq_one_letter_code
_entity_poly.pdbx_strand_id
1 'polypeptide(L)'
;MTKMPTMDSKEQFFKIISTYYSNITGDKIPKAFLTGMCVQITDYYYDQYTRSYMHNPKSKKRYSTFDLKDIDHPYTFEIAIKYFKKTDPNQYLHYAALALDMTESDIKDFEKSREDFYNMF
;
A
#
# COMPACT_ATOMS: atom_id res chain seq x y z
N MET A 1 -34.19 -11.53 -1.32
CA MET A 1 -33.23 -10.46 -1.65
C MET A 1 -31.95 -10.70 -0.88
N THR A 2 -30.84 -10.96 -1.57
CA THR A 2 -29.51 -11.06 -0.93
C THR A 2 -29.10 -9.64 -0.49
N LYS A 3 -28.84 -9.46 0.81
CA LYS A 3 -28.34 -8.19 1.34
C LYS A 3 -27.02 -7.83 0.64
N MET A 4 -26.93 -6.63 0.05
CA MET A 4 -25.67 -6.19 -0.54
C MET A 4 -24.60 -6.10 0.57
N PRO A 5 -23.35 -6.53 0.30
CA PRO A 5 -22.28 -6.41 1.27
C PRO A 5 -22.01 -4.93 1.54
N THR A 6 -21.90 -4.55 2.82
CA THR A 6 -21.48 -3.21 3.24
C THR A 6 -19.97 -3.12 3.18
N MET A 7 -19.43 -1.97 2.77
CA MET A 7 -17.99 -1.74 2.77
C MET A 7 -17.47 -1.52 4.20
N ASP A 8 -16.35 -2.15 4.52
CA ASP A 8 -15.60 -1.98 5.74
C ASP A 8 -15.13 -0.53 5.90
N SER A 9 -14.93 -0.11 7.15
CA SER A 9 -14.46 1.23 7.46
C SER A 9 -12.97 1.41 7.11
N LYS A 10 -12.54 2.68 7.06
CA LYS A 10 -11.14 3.03 6.84
C LYS A 10 -10.22 2.47 7.93
N GLU A 11 -10.69 2.42 9.17
CA GLU A 11 -9.98 1.82 10.30
C GLU A 11 -9.77 0.32 10.10
N GLN A 12 -10.74 -0.37 9.50
CA GLN A 12 -10.63 -1.79 9.20
C GLN A 12 -9.65 -2.05 8.06
N PHE A 13 -9.62 -1.19 7.04
CA PHE A 13 -8.57 -1.22 6.01
C PHE A 13 -7.19 -1.01 6.63
N PHE A 14 -7.04 0.03 7.46
CA PHE A 14 -5.80 0.32 8.17
C PHE A 14 -5.35 -0.87 9.02
N LYS A 15 -6.27 -1.53 9.72
CA LYS A 15 -5.95 -2.71 10.54
C LYS A 15 -5.39 -3.84 9.70
N ILE A 16 -5.99 -4.15 8.54
CA ILE A 16 -5.50 -5.22 7.65
C ILE A 16 -4.10 -4.88 7.14
N ILE A 17 -3.92 -3.66 6.62
CA ILE A 17 -2.65 -3.18 6.04
C ILE A 17 -1.55 -3.13 7.10
N SER A 18 -1.81 -2.49 8.25
CA SER A 18 -0.81 -2.37 9.32
C SER A 18 -0.44 -3.70 9.94
N THR A 19 -1.39 -4.65 10.04
CA THR A 19 -1.09 -6.01 10.50
C THR A 19 -0.15 -6.72 9.53
N TYR A 20 -0.41 -6.64 8.23
CA TYR A 20 0.48 -7.22 7.21
C TYR A 20 1.90 -6.66 7.33
N TYR A 21 2.05 -5.33 7.32
CA TYR A 21 3.37 -4.71 7.35
C TYR A 21 4.10 -4.91 8.68
N SER A 22 3.39 -4.95 9.81
CA SER A 22 3.99 -5.26 11.11
C SER A 22 4.53 -6.70 11.15
N ASN A 23 3.86 -7.65 10.50
CA ASN A 23 4.29 -9.04 10.48
C ASN A 23 5.59 -9.24 9.68
N ILE A 24 5.74 -8.55 8.55
CA ILE A 24 6.93 -8.72 7.70
C ILE A 24 8.13 -7.89 8.18
N THR A 25 7.88 -6.71 8.78
CA THR A 25 8.96 -5.81 9.22
C THR A 25 9.40 -6.03 10.67
N GLY A 26 8.51 -6.54 11.54
CA GLY A 26 8.74 -6.63 12.98
C GLY A 26 9.11 -5.25 13.56
N ASP A 27 10.16 -5.21 14.38
CA ASP A 27 10.66 -3.98 15.02
C ASP A 27 11.78 -3.29 14.21
N LYS A 28 12.02 -3.71 12.95
CA LYS A 28 13.14 -3.21 12.13
C LYS A 28 12.88 -1.81 11.54
N ILE A 29 11.63 -1.36 11.53
CA ILE A 29 11.25 -0.01 11.09
C ILE A 29 10.71 0.75 12.31
N PRO A 30 11.14 2.01 12.56
CA PRO A 30 10.55 2.83 13.60
C PRO A 30 9.03 2.85 13.50
N LYS A 31 8.33 2.53 14.60
CA LYS A 31 6.86 2.38 14.62
C LYS A 31 6.11 3.56 13.98
N ALA A 32 6.59 4.79 14.20
CA ALA A 32 6.01 5.99 13.62
C ALA A 32 6.10 6.00 12.08
N PHE A 33 7.22 5.52 11.52
CA PHE A 33 7.43 5.46 10.07
C PHE A 33 6.57 4.37 9.45
N LEU A 34 6.54 3.17 10.06
CA LEU A 34 5.67 2.08 9.63
C LEU A 34 4.19 2.51 9.64
N THR A 35 3.76 3.17 10.73
CA THR A 35 2.39 3.67 10.87
C THR A 35 2.07 4.70 9.80
N GLY A 36 2.95 5.68 9.55
CA GLY A 36 2.70 6.71 8.55
C GLY A 36 2.63 6.15 7.12
N MET A 37 3.49 5.18 6.78
CA MET A 37 3.42 4.46 5.51
C MET A 37 2.06 3.74 5.38
N CYS A 38 1.63 3.01 6.41
CA CYS A 38 0.35 2.31 6.41
C CYS A 38 -0.83 3.26 6.25
N VAL A 39 -0.78 4.47 6.83
CA VAL A 39 -1.80 5.51 6.63
C VAL A 39 -1.86 5.93 5.16
N GLN A 40 -0.72 6.20 4.51
CA GLN A 40 -0.72 6.59 3.09
C GLN A 40 -1.31 5.51 2.18
N ILE A 41 -0.96 4.25 2.42
CA ILE A 41 -1.50 3.11 1.65
C ILE A 41 -3.00 2.96 1.91
N THR A 42 -3.43 3.10 3.17
CA THR A 42 -4.85 3.04 3.56
C THR A 42 -5.66 4.14 2.87
N ASP A 43 -5.17 5.38 2.92
CA ASP A 43 -5.86 6.53 2.32
C ASP A 43 -6.09 6.30 0.82
N TYR A 44 -5.04 5.88 0.11
CA TYR A 44 -5.14 5.55 -1.31
C TYR A 44 -6.18 4.46 -1.57
N TYR A 45 -6.06 3.31 -0.91
CA TYR A 45 -6.92 2.17 -1.20
C TYR A 45 -8.37 2.38 -0.76
N TYR A 46 -8.60 3.03 0.38
CA TYR A 46 -9.94 3.34 0.82
C TYR A 46 -10.67 4.22 -0.19
N ASP A 47 -9.99 5.22 -0.75
CA ASP A 47 -10.53 6.07 -1.80
C ASP A 47 -10.83 5.30 -3.10
N GLN A 48 -9.89 4.44 -3.55
CA GLN A 48 -10.11 3.62 -4.75
C GLN A 48 -11.28 2.64 -4.57
N TYR A 49 -11.33 1.96 -3.42
CA TYR A 49 -12.38 1.00 -3.11
C TYR A 49 -13.73 1.68 -2.98
N THR A 50 -13.80 2.84 -2.33
CA THR A 50 -15.03 3.62 -2.20
C THR A 50 -15.58 3.99 -3.57
N ARG A 51 -14.72 4.52 -4.46
CA ARG A 51 -15.10 4.83 -5.84
C ARG A 51 -15.60 3.59 -6.58
N SER A 52 -14.85 2.48 -6.52
CA SER A 52 -15.23 1.24 -7.21
C SER A 52 -16.52 0.63 -6.67
N TYR A 53 -16.73 0.66 -5.35
CA TYR A 53 -17.92 0.16 -4.67
C TYR A 53 -19.18 0.97 -5.05
N MET A 54 -19.06 2.29 -5.20
CA MET A 54 -20.17 3.16 -5.61
C MET A 54 -20.56 2.96 -7.09
N HIS A 55 -19.57 2.86 -7.98
CA HIS A 55 -19.83 2.86 -9.43
C HIS A 55 -20.06 1.46 -10.02
N ASN A 56 -19.64 0.39 -9.34
CA ASN A 56 -19.71 -0.97 -9.87
C ASN A 56 -20.59 -1.89 -9.00
N PRO A 57 -21.92 -1.86 -9.16
CA PRO A 57 -22.84 -2.64 -8.32
C PRO A 57 -22.60 -4.15 -8.38
N LYS A 58 -22.08 -4.67 -9.50
CA LYS A 58 -21.77 -6.09 -9.69
C LYS A 58 -20.54 -6.57 -8.91
N SER A 59 -19.65 -5.67 -8.51
CA SER A 59 -18.39 -6.00 -7.83
C SER A 59 -18.31 -5.44 -6.40
N LYS A 60 -19.44 -5.01 -5.81
CA LYS A 60 -19.51 -4.55 -4.43
C LYS A 60 -18.86 -5.49 -3.41
N LYS A 61 -18.97 -6.81 -3.62
CA LYS A 61 -18.32 -7.81 -2.77
C LYS A 61 -16.79 -7.76 -2.83
N ARG A 62 -16.19 -7.47 -3.99
CA ARG A 62 -14.74 -7.35 -4.15
C ARG A 62 -14.20 -6.08 -3.49
N TYR A 63 -15.00 -5.02 -3.48
CA TYR A 63 -14.61 -3.72 -2.93
C TYR A 63 -15.17 -3.46 -1.53
N SER A 64 -15.76 -4.47 -0.88
CA SER A 64 -16.31 -4.31 0.47
C SER A 64 -15.25 -4.44 1.57
N THR A 65 -14.10 -5.02 1.30
CA THR A 65 -13.00 -5.18 2.27
C THR A 65 -11.67 -5.20 1.54
N PHE A 66 -10.59 -4.77 2.19
CA PHE A 66 -9.28 -4.72 1.56
C PHE A 66 -8.78 -6.12 1.18
N ASP A 67 -8.43 -6.31 -0.10
CA ASP A 67 -7.82 -7.54 -0.60
C ASP A 67 -6.30 -7.42 -0.51
N LEU A 68 -5.66 -8.29 0.30
CA LEU A 68 -4.21 -8.28 0.51
C LEU A 68 -3.43 -8.43 -0.80
N LYS A 69 -4.01 -9.01 -1.85
CA LYS A 69 -3.38 -9.11 -3.17
C LYS A 69 -3.07 -7.75 -3.80
N ASP A 70 -3.77 -6.68 -3.38
CA ASP A 70 -3.51 -5.33 -3.88
C ASP A 70 -2.23 -4.73 -3.27
N ILE A 71 -1.68 -5.30 -2.19
CA ILE A 71 -0.39 -4.85 -1.65
C ILE A 71 0.73 -5.05 -2.66
N ASP A 72 0.68 -6.12 -3.45
CA ASP A 72 1.70 -6.45 -4.46
C ASP A 72 1.59 -5.59 -5.74
N HIS A 73 0.64 -4.64 -5.78
CA HIS A 73 0.50 -3.74 -6.91
C HIS A 73 1.67 -2.73 -6.97
N PRO A 74 2.28 -2.46 -8.14
CA PRO A 74 3.41 -1.52 -8.27
C PRO A 74 3.15 -0.14 -7.67
N TYR A 75 1.90 0.34 -7.74
CA TYR A 75 1.54 1.62 -7.14
C TYR A 75 1.63 1.61 -5.60
N THR A 76 1.37 0.48 -4.93
CA THR A 76 1.61 0.34 -3.49
C THR A 76 3.09 0.52 -3.16
N PHE A 77 3.96 -0.07 -3.98
CA PHE A 77 5.41 0.01 -3.80
C PHE A 77 5.87 1.47 -3.95
N GLU A 78 5.35 2.17 -4.97
CA GLU A 78 5.61 3.60 -5.13
C GLU A 78 5.16 4.44 -3.93
N ILE A 79 3.98 4.17 -3.35
CA ILE A 79 3.52 4.88 -2.15
C ILE A 79 4.49 4.67 -0.99
N ALA A 80 4.90 3.43 -0.74
CA ALA A 80 5.83 3.10 0.34
C ALA A 80 7.18 3.79 0.14
N ILE A 81 7.77 3.68 -1.06
CA ILE A 81 9.07 4.28 -1.39
C ILE A 81 9.00 5.80 -1.28
N LYS A 82 7.97 6.44 -1.87
CA LYS A 82 7.79 7.91 -1.78
C LYS A 82 7.63 8.38 -0.33
N TYR A 83 6.90 7.62 0.49
CA TYR A 83 6.75 7.93 1.90
C TYR A 83 8.10 7.90 2.64
N PHE A 84 8.89 6.84 2.47
CA PHE A 84 10.19 6.75 3.13
C PHE A 84 11.20 7.77 2.61
N LYS A 85 11.21 8.05 1.29
CA LYS A 85 12.04 9.12 0.71
C LYS A 85 11.77 10.47 1.36
N LYS A 86 10.50 10.77 1.64
CA LYS A 86 10.11 12.02 2.29
C LYS A 86 10.43 12.03 3.79
N THR A 87 10.31 10.89 4.45
CA THR A 87 10.40 10.77 5.92
C THR A 87 11.85 10.68 6.40
N ASP A 88 12.67 9.87 5.73
CA ASP A 88 14.09 9.70 6.02
C ASP A 88 14.85 9.39 4.72
N PRO A 89 15.30 10.43 3.99
CA PRO A 89 16.01 10.27 2.73
C PRO A 89 17.32 9.49 2.84
N ASN A 90 17.91 9.38 4.03
CA ASN A 90 19.18 8.66 4.21
C ASN A 90 18.96 7.15 4.34
N GLN A 91 17.81 6.74 4.89
CA GLN A 91 17.49 5.33 5.18
C GLN A 91 16.33 4.79 4.35
N TYR A 92 15.78 5.56 3.40
CA TYR A 92 14.59 5.15 2.67
C TYR A 92 14.74 3.82 1.94
N LEU A 93 15.92 3.55 1.36
CA LEU A 93 16.20 2.29 0.66
C LEU A 93 16.06 1.11 1.62
N HIS A 94 16.67 1.24 2.79
CA HIS A 94 16.62 0.22 3.82
C HIS A 94 15.18 -0.04 4.30
N TYR A 95 14.42 1.03 4.60
CA TYR A 95 13.04 0.88 5.05
C TYR A 95 12.10 0.36 3.94
N ALA A 96 12.27 0.80 2.71
CA ALA A 96 11.50 0.30 1.58
C ALA A 96 11.80 -1.18 1.30
N ALA A 97 13.08 -1.57 1.32
CA ALA A 97 13.51 -2.96 1.18
C ALA A 97 12.86 -3.86 2.23
N LEU A 98 12.88 -3.45 3.50
CA LEU A 98 12.21 -4.18 4.59
C LEU A 98 10.69 -4.25 4.41
N ALA A 99 10.05 -3.14 4.05
CA ALA A 99 8.59 -3.08 3.92
C ALA A 99 8.07 -3.86 2.71
N LEU A 100 8.86 -3.98 1.64
CA LEU A 100 8.45 -4.64 0.40
C LEU A 100 9.02 -6.07 0.27
N ASP A 101 9.73 -6.56 1.29
CA ASP A 101 10.44 -7.85 1.28
C ASP A 101 11.36 -8.00 0.05
N MET A 102 12.13 -6.94 -0.21
CA MET A 102 13.01 -6.77 -1.36
C MET A 102 14.42 -6.43 -0.90
N THR A 103 15.43 -6.60 -1.77
CA THR A 103 16.76 -6.03 -1.52
C THR A 103 16.79 -4.55 -1.90
N GLU A 104 17.74 -3.79 -1.36
CA GLU A 104 17.94 -2.39 -1.78
C GLU A 104 18.27 -2.26 -3.28
N SER A 105 18.86 -3.30 -3.89
CA SER A 105 19.08 -3.35 -5.34
C SER A 105 17.76 -3.45 -6.09
N ASP A 106 16.87 -4.35 -5.64
CA ASP A 106 15.56 -4.52 -6.27
C ASP A 106 14.72 -3.24 -6.17
N ILE A 107 14.85 -2.48 -5.08
CA ILE A 107 14.20 -1.16 -4.96
C ILE A 107 14.72 -0.20 -6.04
N LYS A 108 16.04 -0.11 -6.24
CA LYS A 108 16.62 0.77 -7.25
C LYS A 108 16.20 0.35 -8.66
N ASP A 109 16.18 -0.94 -8.94
CA ASP A 109 15.75 -1.49 -10.22
C ASP A 109 14.26 -1.21 -10.47
N PHE A 110 13.43 -1.35 -9.43
CA PHE A 110 12.03 -0.95 -9.48
C PHE A 110 11.89 0.53 -9.84
N GLU A 111 12.56 1.43 -9.11
CA GLU A 111 12.47 2.87 -9.35
C GLU A 111 12.89 3.26 -10.76
N LYS A 112 13.98 2.67 -11.27
CA LYS A 112 14.43 2.85 -12.65
C LYS A 112 13.37 2.38 -13.65
N SER A 113 12.77 1.20 -13.43
CA SER A 113 11.72 0.70 -14.32
C SER A 113 10.48 1.61 -14.34
N ARG A 114 10.17 2.30 -13.22
CA ARG A 114 9.08 3.27 -13.14
C ARG A 114 9.41 4.55 -13.88
N GLU A 115 10.64 5.06 -13.74
CA GLU A 115 11.13 6.21 -14.51
C GLU A 115 11.05 5.94 -16.02
N ASP A 116 11.55 4.78 -16.46
CA ASP A 116 11.47 4.37 -17.86
C ASP A 116 10.03 4.30 -18.36
N PHE A 117 9.11 3.71 -17.58
CA PHE A 117 7.67 3.66 -17.91
C PHE A 117 7.05 5.06 -18.05
N TYR A 118 7.38 6.00 -17.16
CA TYR A 118 6.85 7.35 -17.21
C TYR A 118 7.43 8.17 -18.36
N ASN A 119 8.69 7.93 -18.75
CA ASN A 119 9.34 8.60 -19.89
C ASN A 119 8.84 8.08 -21.26
N MET A 120 8.06 7.00 -21.31
CA MET A 120 7.46 6.49 -22.55
C MET A 120 6.18 7.24 -22.98
N PHE A 121 5.63 8.11 -22.13
CA PHE A 121 4.39 8.86 -22.37
C PHE A 121 4.62 10.36 -22.19
#